data_AF-A0A349V3G2-F1
#
_entry.id   AF-A0A349V3G2-F1
#
_cell.length_a   1.000
_cell.length_b   1.000
_cell.length_c   1.000
_cell.angle_alpha   90.00
_cell.angle_beta   90.00
_cell.angle_gamma   90.00
#
_symmetry.space_group_name_H-M   'P 1'
#
loop_
_entity.id
_entity.type
_entity.pdbx_description
1 polymer ?
#
loop_
_entity_poly.entity_id
_entity_poly.type
_entity_poly.pdbx_seq_one_letter_code
_entity_poly.pdbx_strand_id
1 'polypeptide(L)'
;MTLYAGHSVAQLPMYDWPEFTQATDCLWTSIRDNFSKAGIDAPASLDRMSPPAETWQSPNLLISQTCGLPLVADLSGKVKVLGSFAYQGIEPAGSYHSVIITQENNNESSIRLEGKRAVINGDDSYSGCLALKCFVADNGSGESPFASVLVSGGHRDSLCAVASG
;
A
#
# COMPACT_ATOMS: atom_id res chain seq x y z
N MET A 1 6.92 37.25 -15.37
CA MET A 1 7.74 36.99 -14.18
C MET A 1 7.08 35.83 -13.45
N THR A 2 7.47 34.61 -13.81
CA THR A 2 6.80 33.38 -13.35
C THR A 2 7.48 32.94 -12.06
N LEU A 3 6.75 33.05 -10.95
CA LEU A 3 7.17 32.70 -9.60
C LEU A 3 7.29 31.18 -9.49
N TYR A 4 8.46 30.70 -9.04
CA TYR A 4 8.79 29.35 -8.54
C TYR A 4 7.81 28.23 -8.92
N ALA A 5 8.05 27.57 -10.06
CA ALA A 5 7.52 26.23 -10.27
C ALA A 5 8.19 25.32 -9.22
N GLY A 6 7.47 24.99 -8.15
CA GLY A 6 7.91 23.94 -7.23
C GLY A 6 8.14 22.67 -8.05
N HIS A 7 9.29 22.01 -7.84
CA HIS A 7 9.58 20.76 -8.53
C HIS A 7 8.45 19.75 -8.25
N SER A 8 7.89 19.18 -9.33
CA SER A 8 6.85 18.16 -9.22
C SER A 8 7.35 16.94 -8.47
N VAL A 9 6.49 16.31 -7.66
CA VAL A 9 6.82 15.11 -6.89
C VAL A 9 6.13 13.87 -7.46
N ALA A 10 6.84 12.74 -7.50
CA ALA A 10 6.31 11.45 -7.90
C ALA A 10 6.65 10.39 -6.84
N GLN A 11 5.70 9.54 -6.48
CA GLN A 11 5.92 8.43 -5.54
C GLN A 11 5.28 7.13 -6.06
N LEU A 12 5.87 5.97 -5.74
CA LEU A 12 5.22 4.66 -5.92
C LEU A 12 5.33 3.86 -4.62
N PRO A 13 4.70 4.32 -3.52
CA PRO A 13 5.03 3.84 -2.18
C PRO A 13 4.51 2.44 -1.83
N MET A 14 3.60 1.85 -2.62
CA MET A 14 3.00 0.57 -2.25
C MET A 14 3.90 -0.57 -2.71
N TYR A 15 4.43 -1.34 -1.75
CA TYR A 15 5.30 -2.51 -1.96
C TYR A 15 6.69 -2.19 -2.52
N ASP A 16 7.17 -0.96 -2.36
CA ASP A 16 8.54 -0.55 -2.74
C ASP A 16 9.58 -0.96 -1.69
N TRP A 17 9.68 -2.26 -1.42
CA TRP A 17 10.65 -2.81 -0.47
C TRP A 17 12.08 -2.72 -1.03
N PRO A 18 13.11 -2.79 -0.17
CA PRO A 18 14.51 -2.76 -0.63
C PRO A 18 14.83 -3.81 -1.71
N GLU A 19 14.18 -4.97 -1.64
CA GLU A 19 14.32 -6.07 -2.59
C GLU A 19 13.71 -5.74 -3.98
N PHE A 20 12.78 -4.77 -4.05
CA PHE A 20 12.06 -4.38 -5.28
C PHE A 20 12.38 -2.98 -5.79
N THR A 21 13.14 -2.17 -5.04
CA THR A 21 13.45 -0.77 -5.38
C THR A 21 13.99 -0.61 -6.80
N GLN A 22 14.89 -1.50 -7.25
CA GLN A 22 15.41 -1.46 -8.61
C GLN A 22 14.31 -1.67 -9.67
N ALA A 23 13.38 -2.58 -9.43
CA ALA A 23 12.27 -2.82 -10.34
C ALA A 23 11.31 -1.62 -10.38
N THR A 24 11.03 -1.01 -9.21
CA THR A 24 10.24 0.22 -9.10
C THR A 24 10.90 1.39 -9.86
N ASP A 25 12.22 1.54 -9.76
CA ASP A 25 12.97 2.59 -10.48
C ASP A 25 12.97 2.37 -12.01
N CYS A 26 13.05 1.11 -12.46
CA CYS A 26 12.91 0.77 -13.87
C CYS A 26 11.50 1.10 -14.40
N LEU A 27 10.46 0.82 -13.61
CA LEU A 27 9.10 1.21 -13.93
C LEU A 27 8.96 2.73 -14.00
N TRP A 28 9.47 3.46 -13.02
CA TRP A 28 9.44 4.92 -13.01
C TRP A 28 10.17 5.52 -14.21
N THR A 29 11.35 4.99 -14.56
CA THR A 29 12.10 5.42 -15.75
C THR A 29 11.25 5.26 -17.01
N SER A 30 10.57 4.11 -17.15
CA SER A 30 9.68 3.87 -18.29
C SER A 30 8.49 4.84 -18.33
N ILE A 31 7.88 5.15 -17.19
CA ILE A 31 6.79 6.14 -17.09
C ILE A 31 7.29 7.53 -17.47
N ARG A 32 8.42 7.96 -16.89
CA ARG A 32 9.05 9.25 -17.12
C ARG A 32 9.46 9.45 -18.58
N ASP A 33 10.00 8.43 -19.23
CA ASP A 33 10.35 8.48 -20.65
C ASP A 33 9.12 8.68 -21.54
N ASN A 34 7.96 8.12 -21.16
CA ASN A 34 6.70 8.36 -21.84
C ASN A 34 6.12 9.76 -21.55
N PHE A 35 6.28 10.27 -20.33
CA PHE A 35 5.96 11.68 -20.02
C PHE A 35 6.78 12.65 -20.87
N SER A 36 8.09 12.42 -20.99
CA SER A 36 8.96 13.23 -21.84
C SER A 36 8.51 13.24 -23.30
N LYS A 37 8.16 12.07 -23.87
CA LYS A 37 7.59 11.97 -25.23
C LYS A 37 6.27 12.73 -25.38
N ALA A 38 5.49 12.85 -24.31
CA ALA A 38 4.23 13.60 -24.27
C ALA A 38 4.42 15.09 -23.92
N GLY A 39 5.66 15.57 -23.72
CA GLY A 39 5.95 16.95 -23.33
C GLY A 39 5.60 17.29 -21.88
N ILE A 40 5.49 16.29 -21.01
CA ILE A 40 5.21 16.44 -19.58
C ILE A 40 6.54 16.36 -18.82
N ASP A 41 6.86 17.40 -18.05
CA ASP A 41 8.02 17.40 -17.15
C ASP A 41 7.77 16.51 -15.93
N ALA A 42 8.80 15.81 -15.48
CA ALA A 42 8.70 14.82 -14.41
C ALA A 42 10.01 14.73 -13.62
N PRO A 43 9.96 14.44 -12.31
CA PRO A 43 11.15 14.37 -11.49
C PRO A 43 12.09 13.24 -11.93
N ALA A 44 13.39 13.44 -11.74
CA ALA A 44 14.40 12.46 -12.13
C ALA A 44 14.25 11.12 -11.38
N SER A 45 13.80 11.16 -10.13
CA SER A 45 13.64 10.00 -9.25
C SER A 45 12.32 10.06 -8.49
N LEU A 46 11.87 8.91 -7.99
CA LEU A 46 10.78 8.84 -7.03
C LEU A 46 11.20 9.46 -5.70
N ASP A 47 10.28 10.17 -5.07
CA ASP A 47 10.40 10.57 -3.68
C ASP A 47 10.01 9.41 -2.76
N ARG A 48 10.92 9.08 -1.85
CA ARG A 48 10.78 8.01 -0.84
C ARG A 48 10.91 8.53 0.58
N MET A 49 11.12 9.84 0.74
CA MET A 49 11.39 10.46 2.02
C MET A 49 10.12 11.09 2.61
N SER A 50 9.28 11.68 1.77
CA SER A 50 8.07 12.37 2.25
C SER A 50 6.95 11.36 2.57
N PRO A 51 6.20 11.57 3.67
CA PRO A 51 5.06 10.72 4.01
C PRO A 51 4.01 10.70 2.88
N PRO A 52 3.52 9.51 2.45
CA PRO A 52 2.56 9.43 1.35
C PRO A 52 1.30 10.27 1.56
N ALA A 53 0.73 10.29 2.77
CA ALA A 53 -0.48 11.04 3.09
C ALA A 53 -0.33 12.56 2.89
N GLU A 54 0.88 13.09 3.08
CA GLU A 54 1.21 14.50 2.81
C GLU A 54 1.40 14.72 1.30
N THR A 55 2.17 13.85 0.65
CA THR A 55 2.46 13.95 -0.78
C THR A 55 1.21 13.82 -1.65
N TRP A 56 0.25 12.96 -1.29
CA TRP A 56 -1.02 12.80 -2.02
C TRP A 56 -1.85 14.07 -2.10
N GLN A 57 -1.65 15.01 -1.17
CA GLN A 57 -2.36 16.29 -1.10
C GLN A 57 -1.49 17.47 -1.53
N SER A 58 -0.25 17.22 -1.97
CA SER A 58 0.67 18.25 -2.40
C SER A 58 0.18 18.92 -3.69
N PRO A 59 0.21 20.26 -3.79
CA PRO A 59 -0.08 20.95 -5.05
C PRO A 59 0.95 20.64 -6.15
N ASN A 60 2.11 20.07 -5.78
CA ASN A 60 3.17 19.67 -6.72
C ASN A 60 3.08 18.19 -7.10
N LEU A 61 2.04 17.46 -6.67
CA LEU A 61 1.88 16.05 -6.99
C LEU A 61 1.72 15.83 -8.50
N LEU A 62 2.66 15.10 -9.12
CA LEU A 62 2.54 14.64 -10.50
C LEU A 62 1.81 13.30 -10.57
N ILE A 63 2.31 12.31 -9.82
CA ILE A 63 1.73 10.98 -9.75
C ILE A 63 2.11 10.32 -8.43
N SER A 64 1.16 9.61 -7.83
CA SER A 64 1.44 8.73 -6.70
C SER A 64 0.67 7.43 -6.82
N GLN A 65 1.12 6.41 -6.09
CA GLN A 65 0.35 5.21 -5.78
C GLN A 65 -0.27 5.33 -4.39
N THR A 66 -1.45 4.76 -4.18
CA THR A 66 -2.14 4.70 -2.88
C THR A 66 -2.88 3.37 -2.73
N CYS A 67 -3.28 3.04 -1.51
CA CYS A 67 -4.15 1.90 -1.23
C CYS A 67 -5.62 2.27 -1.49
N GLY A 68 -6.50 1.27 -1.59
CA GLY A 68 -7.93 1.49 -1.86
C GLY A 68 -8.64 2.27 -0.75
N LEU A 69 -8.27 2.07 0.52
CA LEU A 69 -8.94 2.72 1.65
C LEU A 69 -8.65 4.24 1.72
N PRO A 70 -7.39 4.73 1.68
CA PRO A 70 -7.12 6.16 1.62
C PRO A 70 -7.70 6.83 0.36
N LEU A 71 -7.75 6.11 -0.77
CA LEU A 71 -8.37 6.61 -1.99
C LEU A 71 -9.84 6.99 -1.79
N VAL A 72 -10.62 6.14 -1.11
CA VAL A 72 -12.05 6.38 -0.88
C VAL A 72 -12.33 7.26 0.33
N ALA A 73 -11.53 7.14 1.39
CA ALA A 73 -11.76 7.85 2.65
C ALA A 73 -11.28 9.31 2.59
N ASP A 74 -10.08 9.56 2.07
CA ASP A 74 -9.41 10.85 2.22
C ASP A 74 -9.17 11.58 0.91
N LEU A 75 -8.98 10.85 -0.19
CA LEU A 75 -8.60 11.41 -1.50
C LEU A 75 -9.76 11.53 -2.50
N SER A 76 -10.96 11.07 -2.12
CA SER A 76 -12.15 11.16 -2.96
C SER A 76 -12.43 12.61 -3.37
N GLY A 77 -12.52 12.85 -4.67
CA GLY A 77 -12.71 14.20 -5.25
C GLY A 77 -11.48 15.12 -5.19
N LYS A 78 -10.36 14.69 -4.60
CA LYS A 78 -9.12 15.48 -4.53
C LYS A 78 -8.08 15.06 -5.56
N VAL A 79 -8.14 13.81 -6.04
CA VAL A 79 -7.20 13.25 -7.01
C VAL A 79 -7.92 12.61 -8.18
N LYS A 80 -7.20 12.41 -9.29
CA LYS A 80 -7.68 11.64 -10.44
C LYS A 80 -7.02 10.26 -10.46
N VAL A 81 -7.83 9.21 -10.46
CA VAL A 81 -7.34 7.83 -10.63
C VAL A 81 -6.90 7.64 -12.08
N LEU A 82 -5.63 7.29 -12.28
CA LEU A 82 -5.06 7.00 -13.60
C LEU A 82 -5.20 5.53 -14.00
N GLY A 83 -5.21 4.63 -13.02
CA GLY A 83 -5.32 3.19 -13.21
C GLY A 83 -4.94 2.42 -11.95
N SER A 84 -4.88 1.09 -12.08
CA SER A 84 -4.46 0.15 -11.05
C SER A 84 -3.34 -0.74 -11.57
N PHE A 85 -2.46 -1.19 -10.70
CA PHE A 85 -1.41 -2.16 -11.06
C PHE A 85 -2.04 -3.52 -11.35
N ALA A 86 -1.57 -4.17 -12.42
CA ALA A 86 -1.88 -5.56 -12.70
C ALA A 86 -0.70 -6.43 -12.23
N TYR A 87 -1.02 -7.52 -11.54
CA TYR A 87 -0.03 -8.47 -11.03
C TYR A 87 -0.12 -9.78 -11.79
N GLN A 88 1.03 -10.37 -12.11
CA GLN A 88 1.10 -11.63 -12.84
C GLN A 88 0.33 -12.73 -12.08
N GLY A 89 -0.53 -13.45 -12.80
CA GLY A 89 -1.32 -14.55 -12.22
C GLY A 89 -2.56 -14.12 -11.46
N ILE A 90 -2.94 -12.84 -11.50
CA ILE A 90 -4.18 -12.34 -10.89
C ILE A 90 -5.10 -11.76 -11.98
N GLU A 91 -6.29 -12.33 -12.09
CA GLU A 91 -7.34 -11.89 -13.01
C GLU A 91 -8.63 -11.51 -12.26
N PRO A 92 -9.37 -10.48 -12.73
CA PRO A 92 -9.02 -9.59 -13.84
C PRO A 92 -7.88 -8.64 -13.47
N ALA A 93 -7.11 -8.19 -14.47
CA ALA A 93 -6.08 -7.16 -14.32
C ALA A 93 -6.57 -5.97 -13.47
N GLY A 94 -5.76 -5.57 -12.47
CA GLY A 94 -6.14 -4.58 -11.46
C GLY A 94 -6.66 -5.16 -10.15
N SER A 95 -6.95 -6.46 -10.11
CA SER A 95 -7.34 -7.17 -8.89
C SER A 95 -6.12 -7.54 -8.04
N TYR A 96 -6.35 -7.69 -6.73
CA TYR A 96 -5.38 -8.25 -5.79
C TYR A 96 -6.12 -8.97 -4.66
N HIS A 97 -5.40 -9.82 -3.92
CA HIS A 97 -5.95 -10.55 -2.79
C HIS A 97 -5.27 -10.11 -1.49
N SER A 98 -6.05 -9.99 -0.43
CA SER A 98 -5.52 -9.90 0.93
C SER A 98 -5.42 -11.32 1.49
N VAL A 99 -4.30 -11.64 2.14
CA VAL A 99 -4.06 -12.96 2.71
C VAL A 99 -3.80 -12.83 4.20
N ILE A 100 -4.39 -13.75 4.97
CA ILE A 100 -4.06 -13.92 6.38
C ILE A 100 -2.95 -14.96 6.43
N ILE A 101 -1.83 -14.60 7.03
CA ILE A 101 -0.68 -15.49 7.20
C ILE A 101 -0.46 -15.78 8.67
N THR A 102 0.20 -16.91 8.95
CA THR A 102 0.65 -17.27 10.29
C THR A 102 2.12 -17.67 10.24
N GLN A 103 2.73 -17.81 11.41
CA GLN A 103 4.10 -18.32 11.54
C GLN A 103 4.18 -19.75 10.97
N GLU A 104 5.30 -20.09 10.33
CA GLU A 104 5.50 -21.34 9.57
C GLU A 104 5.22 -22.63 10.36
N ASN A 105 5.51 -22.65 11.65
CA ASN A 105 5.31 -23.80 12.54
C ASN A 105 3.89 -23.85 13.13
N ASN A 106 2.98 -22.99 12.69
CA ASN A 106 1.58 -23.07 13.10
C ASN A 106 0.88 -24.24 12.42
N ASN A 107 0.78 -25.37 13.15
CA ASN A 107 0.17 -26.61 12.66
C ASN A 107 -1.36 -26.67 12.84
N GLU A 108 -2.01 -25.54 13.15
CA GLU A 108 -3.46 -25.51 13.30
C GLU A 108 -4.15 -25.67 11.94
N SER A 109 -5.02 -26.67 11.83
CA SER A 109 -5.75 -27.01 10.59
C SER A 109 -6.85 -26.01 10.23
N SER A 110 -7.20 -25.13 11.16
CA SER A 110 -8.15 -24.03 10.99
C SER A 110 -7.56 -22.77 11.60
N ILE A 111 -7.82 -21.60 11.01
CA ILE A 111 -7.45 -20.31 11.57
C ILE A 111 -8.19 -20.12 12.91
N ARG A 112 -7.57 -20.47 14.06
CA ARG A 112 -8.08 -20.04 15.37
C ARG A 112 -7.48 -18.69 15.70
N LEU A 113 -8.35 -17.69 15.82
CA LEU A 113 -7.94 -16.32 16.13
C LEU A 113 -8.01 -16.03 17.63
N GLU A 114 -8.79 -16.81 18.37
CA GLU A 114 -9.09 -16.59 19.78
C GLU A 114 -7.82 -16.57 20.63
N GLY A 115 -7.61 -15.45 21.32
CA GLY A 115 -6.48 -15.26 22.22
C GLY A 115 -5.13 -15.13 21.51
N LYS A 116 -5.08 -15.12 20.17
CA LYS A 116 -3.85 -14.90 19.41
C LYS A 116 -3.49 -13.41 19.36
N ARG A 117 -2.25 -13.12 18.97
CA ARG A 117 -1.81 -11.76 18.63
C ARG A 117 -1.95 -11.56 17.12
N ALA A 118 -2.71 -10.55 16.71
CA ALA A 118 -2.75 -10.09 15.33
C ALA A 118 -1.67 -9.04 15.06
N VAL A 119 -1.26 -8.92 13.81
CA VAL A 119 -0.43 -7.82 13.32
C VAL A 119 -1.11 -7.20 12.10
N ILE A 120 -1.26 -5.88 12.10
CA ILE A 120 -1.77 -5.08 10.98
C ILE A 120 -0.68 -4.08 10.57
N ASN A 121 -0.62 -3.69 9.29
CA ASN A 121 0.38 -2.72 8.83
C ASN A 121 0.01 -1.27 9.21
N GLY A 122 -1.29 -0.96 9.29
CA GLY A 122 -1.79 0.37 9.61
C GLY A 122 -3.31 0.37 9.65
N ASP A 123 -3.91 1.23 10.47
CA ASP A 123 -5.38 1.33 10.61
C ASP A 123 -6.08 1.84 9.35
N ASP A 124 -5.35 2.60 8.54
CA ASP A 124 -5.75 3.15 7.23
C ASP A 124 -5.55 2.15 6.09
N SER A 125 -5.10 0.92 6.37
CA SER A 125 -4.87 -0.07 5.34
C SER A 125 -6.12 -0.85 4.98
N TYR A 126 -6.46 -0.86 3.69
CA TYR A 126 -7.49 -1.78 3.19
C TYR A 126 -7.07 -3.23 3.40
N SER A 127 -5.91 -3.61 2.86
CA SER A 127 -5.50 -5.01 2.74
C SER A 127 -5.01 -5.63 4.05
N GLY A 128 -4.36 -4.84 4.93
CA GLY A 128 -3.84 -5.37 6.18
C GLY A 128 -4.63 -5.01 7.43
N CYS A 129 -5.69 -4.19 7.35
CA CYS A 129 -6.56 -3.90 8.49
C CYS A 129 -8.05 -4.15 8.18
N LEU A 130 -8.63 -3.42 7.22
CA LEU A 130 -10.06 -3.54 6.92
C LEU A 130 -10.45 -4.96 6.47
N ALA A 131 -9.65 -5.57 5.58
CA ALA A 131 -9.90 -6.93 5.13
C ALA A 131 -9.90 -7.96 6.29
N LEU A 132 -9.01 -7.80 7.27
CA LEU A 132 -8.99 -8.65 8.47
C LEU A 132 -10.23 -8.43 9.34
N LYS A 133 -10.65 -7.18 9.53
CA LYS A 133 -11.88 -6.84 10.28
C LYS A 133 -13.12 -7.46 9.62
N CYS A 134 -13.23 -7.38 8.30
CA CYS A 134 -14.32 -8.03 7.56
C CYS A 134 -14.27 -9.55 7.71
N PHE A 135 -13.09 -10.17 7.56
CA PHE A 135 -12.94 -11.61 7.76
C PHE A 135 -13.39 -12.06 9.16
N VAL A 136 -12.99 -11.33 10.20
CA VAL A 136 -13.41 -11.62 11.59
C VAL A 136 -14.91 -11.47 11.76
N ALA A 137 -15.51 -10.41 11.21
CA ALA A 137 -16.94 -10.18 11.30
C ALA A 137 -17.76 -11.29 10.61
N ASP A 138 -17.29 -11.78 9.45
CA ASP A 138 -17.97 -12.84 8.70
C ASP A 138 -17.83 -14.23 9.37
N ASN A 139 -16.86 -14.41 10.27
CA ASN A 139 -16.53 -15.71 10.89
C ASN A 139 -16.74 -15.73 12.41
N GLY A 140 -17.32 -14.69 13.03
CA GLY A 140 -17.42 -14.55 14.48
C GLY A 140 -18.59 -13.69 14.96
N SER A 141 -18.57 -13.30 16.24
CA SER A 141 -19.64 -12.51 16.91
C SER A 141 -19.55 -10.99 16.67
N GLY A 142 -18.60 -10.51 15.86
CA GLY A 142 -18.36 -9.09 15.61
C GLY A 142 -17.42 -8.39 16.60
N GLU A 143 -17.04 -9.05 17.70
CA GLU A 143 -15.96 -8.59 18.59
C GLU A 143 -14.59 -9.12 18.13
N SER A 144 -13.50 -8.43 18.50
CA SER A 144 -12.15 -8.87 18.14
C SER A 144 -11.80 -10.16 18.90
N PRO A 145 -11.47 -11.27 18.21
CA PRO A 145 -11.09 -12.52 18.85
C PRO A 145 -9.65 -12.47 19.40
N PHE A 146 -8.88 -11.46 19.04
CA PHE A 146 -7.46 -11.37 19.35
C PHE A 146 -7.22 -10.90 20.79
N ALA A 147 -6.21 -11.48 21.46
CA ALA A 147 -5.75 -10.98 22.76
C ALA A 147 -5.05 -9.62 22.64
N SER A 148 -4.42 -9.35 21.49
CA SER A 148 -3.78 -8.07 21.18
C SER A 148 -3.62 -7.88 19.68
N VAL A 149 -3.53 -6.61 19.26
CA VAL A 149 -3.25 -6.21 17.87
C VAL A 149 -2.03 -5.31 17.87
N LEU A 150 -1.01 -5.68 17.10
CA LEU A 150 0.18 -4.87 16.86
C LEU A 150 0.05 -4.10 15.55
N VAL A 151 0.35 -2.80 15.56
CA VAL A 151 0.49 -1.99 14.33
C VAL A 151 1.97 -1.94 13.97
N SER A 152 2.36 -2.53 12.85
CA SER A 152 3.77 -2.68 12.44
C SER A 152 4.33 -1.49 11.67
N GLY A 153 3.45 -0.71 11.01
CA GLY A 153 3.84 0.41 10.14
C GLY A 153 3.99 0.07 8.65
N GLY A 154 3.99 -1.23 8.27
CA GLY A 154 4.16 -1.61 6.87
C GLY A 154 3.96 -3.11 6.62
N HIS A 155 3.63 -3.50 5.38
CA HIS A 155 3.42 -4.91 5.03
C HIS A 155 4.66 -5.76 5.35
N ARG A 156 5.86 -5.26 5.02
CA ARG A 156 7.12 -5.97 5.30
C ARG A 156 7.34 -6.16 6.80
N ASP A 157 7.08 -5.14 7.60
CA ASP A 157 7.23 -5.22 9.06
C ASP A 157 6.18 -6.14 9.70
N SER A 158 4.96 -6.20 9.14
CA SER A 158 3.98 -7.22 9.51
C SER A 158 4.49 -8.64 9.24
N LEU A 159 5.09 -8.89 8.07
CA LEU A 159 5.67 -10.19 7.74
C LEU A 159 6.80 -10.55 8.73
N CYS A 160 7.70 -9.60 9.03
CA CYS A 160 8.77 -9.80 10.00
C CYS A 160 8.23 -10.10 11.41
N ALA A 161 7.23 -9.36 11.88
CA ALA A 161 6.61 -9.56 13.18
C ALA A 161 5.87 -10.91 13.31
N VAL A 162 5.28 -11.41 12.21
CA VAL A 162 4.69 -12.76 12.20
C VAL A 162 5.77 -13.83 12.23
N ALA A 163 6.86 -13.64 11.48
CA ALA A 163 7.97 -14.59 11.43
C ALA A 163 8.74 -14.69 12.76
N SER A 164 8.87 -13.57 13.49
CA SER A 164 9.61 -13.52 14.77
C SER A 164 8.85 -14.10 15.97
N GLY A 165 7.54 -14.32 15.85
CA GLY A 165 6.66 -14.53 17.01
C GLY A 165 6.56 -13.28 17.88
#